data_AF-A0A3B8I7U4-F1
#
_entry.id   AF-A0A3B8I7U4-F1
#
_cell.length_a   1.000
_cell.length_b   1.000
_cell.length_c   1.000
_cell.angle_alpha   90.00
_cell.angle_beta   90.00
_cell.angle_gamma   90.00
#
_symmetry.space_group_name_H-M   'P 1'
#
loop_
_entity.id
_entity.type
_entity.pdbx_description
1 polymer ?
#
loop_
_entity_poly.entity_id
_entity_poly.type
_entity_poly.pdbx_seq_one_letter_code
_entity_poly.pdbx_strand_id
1 'polypeptide(L)'
;MDLLIIKFPPMGFHIRSLRVWFLFAFTSFFANGFAVPLTSTLPPSDSVQATGEVLINAAAQARKLREFDRAMMLADSAIRHGQSQGDPALQGRSYLQKAYVLEAQLQWKAALEACEQSLLLLENTTDTLSKGKAIQRLGILQAKQGHYPEAEVWLRRALAIWTDLQDEQNLAKTQNDLGLAVLSQGSFDSAMVYFVASALTKERLGDTLELAKTYKNIGLLYHLENYLPEAIQYYERALGLHAFLELPTERAEIQLNLGEALGIQGDYKEALDLINTSLTVFTEYNRIGLLSYAFAVRGRIYYEQAAYTQALLDYQKVWENEEALGDPALLLITYQNAGACYFYLKRYPEARAAYQRALQDARQLGMKLEEANALDNLAELYDVLGQNQKAYDYMRQFLALRETILNEERGKAVAEMQEKYNTVVQQQEIAQLEAENALKDEETRHRTQQRNATLIIGGLVVLLSVFLIRNYRQQQRLQAVEFARKEEAHQSKETQLLGDK
;
A
#
# COMPACT_ATOMS: atom_id res chain seq x y z
N MET A 1 18.08 63.40 -4.38
CA MET A 1 16.96 62.45 -4.51
C MET A 1 17.61 61.13 -4.86
N ASP A 2 18.05 60.41 -3.83
CA ASP A 2 18.83 59.19 -3.95
C ASP A 2 17.89 58.00 -4.19
N LEU A 3 17.98 57.40 -5.37
CA LEU A 3 17.34 56.13 -5.69
C LEU A 3 18.25 55.00 -5.19
N LEU A 4 17.90 54.45 -4.04
CA LEU A 4 18.43 53.19 -3.51
C LEU A 4 18.12 52.06 -4.51
N ILE A 5 19.14 51.65 -5.27
CA ILE A 5 19.16 50.39 -6.01
C ILE A 5 19.37 49.29 -4.97
N ILE A 6 18.29 48.60 -4.59
CA ILE A 6 18.35 47.37 -3.80
C ILE A 6 18.92 46.28 -4.73
N LYS A 7 20.22 46.02 -4.62
CA LYS A 7 20.85 44.82 -5.17
C LYS A 7 20.34 43.61 -4.37
N PHE A 8 19.58 42.74 -4.99
CA PHE A 8 19.32 41.41 -4.44
C PHE A 8 20.63 40.60 -4.48
N PRO A 9 21.02 39.91 -3.38
CA PRO A 9 22.11 38.93 -3.44
C PRO A 9 21.74 37.78 -4.38
N PRO A 10 22.71 37.04 -4.95
CA PRO A 10 22.43 35.83 -5.70
C PRO A 10 21.60 34.90 -4.81
N MET A 11 20.40 34.56 -5.26
CA MET A 11 19.50 33.66 -4.54
C MET A 11 20.15 32.27 -4.50
N GLY A 12 20.91 31.99 -3.45
CA GLY A 12 21.02 30.62 -2.96
C GLY A 12 19.60 30.13 -2.69
N PHE A 13 19.29 28.92 -3.19
CA PHE A 13 17.98 28.28 -3.13
C PHE A 13 17.39 28.33 -1.70
N HIS A 14 16.65 29.38 -1.41
CA HIS A 14 15.76 29.53 -0.26
C HIS A 14 14.39 29.94 -0.78
N ILE A 15 13.73 29.02 -1.49
CA ILE A 15 12.29 29.10 -1.68
C ILE A 15 11.65 28.63 -0.37
N ARG A 16 11.41 29.58 0.53
CA ARG A 16 10.37 29.45 1.56
C ARG A 16 9.01 29.46 0.85
N SER A 17 8.16 28.52 1.25
CA SER A 17 6.71 28.38 0.95
C SER A 17 6.29 28.14 -0.51
N LEU A 18 6.33 26.88 -0.93
CA LEU A 18 5.22 26.13 -1.53
C LEU A 18 5.74 24.70 -1.77
N ARG A 19 4.96 23.70 -1.33
CA ARG A 19 5.28 22.27 -1.16
C ARG A 19 6.35 21.74 -2.12
N VAL A 20 7.42 21.21 -1.53
CA VAL A 20 8.61 20.67 -2.18
C VAL A 20 8.51 19.13 -2.20
N TRP A 21 8.81 18.55 -3.37
CA TRP A 21 8.94 17.13 -3.75
C TRP A 21 7.68 16.36 -4.20
N PHE A 22 7.36 16.45 -5.50
CA PHE A 22 6.81 15.31 -6.23
C PHE A 22 7.89 14.73 -7.13
N LEU A 23 8.57 13.70 -6.61
CA LEU A 23 9.01 12.53 -7.37
C LEU A 23 9.26 11.42 -6.36
N PHE A 24 8.30 10.50 -6.30
CA PHE A 24 8.49 9.23 -5.65
C PHE A 24 9.64 8.50 -6.32
N ALA A 25 10.73 8.31 -5.60
CA ALA A 25 11.55 7.13 -5.78
C ALA A 25 10.73 5.91 -5.31
N PHE A 26 9.85 5.41 -6.18
CA PHE A 26 9.38 4.03 -6.12
C PHE A 26 10.05 3.22 -7.23
N THR A 27 11.38 3.14 -7.18
CA THR A 27 12.16 2.16 -7.92
C THR A 27 12.71 1.06 -6.99
N SER A 28 11.91 0.62 -6.00
CA SER A 28 12.09 -0.75 -5.51
C SER A 28 11.59 -1.69 -6.62
N PHE A 29 12.56 -2.35 -7.24
CA PHE A 29 12.53 -3.30 -8.35
C PHE A 29 12.94 -2.70 -9.72
N PHE A 30 14.25 -2.49 -9.89
CA PHE A 30 14.92 -2.68 -11.17
C PHE A 30 16.07 -3.68 -10.96
N ALA A 31 15.94 -4.86 -11.55
CA ALA A 31 16.98 -5.85 -11.80
C ALA A 31 16.70 -6.57 -13.15
N ASN A 32 17.24 -6.07 -14.26
CA ASN A 32 17.34 -6.83 -15.51
C ASN A 32 18.80 -7.20 -15.74
N GLY A 33 18.97 -8.46 -16.16
CA GLY A 33 20.22 -9.19 -16.08
C GLY A 33 21.03 -9.20 -17.37
N PHE A 34 22.25 -9.72 -17.23
CA PHE A 34 22.94 -10.41 -18.31
C PHE A 34 23.08 -11.88 -17.92
N ALA A 35 22.52 -12.73 -18.77
CA ALA A 35 22.62 -14.18 -18.68
C ALA A 35 24.05 -14.62 -19.07
N VAL A 36 24.67 -15.44 -18.23
CA VAL A 36 25.80 -16.28 -18.61
C VAL A 36 25.24 -17.69 -18.80
N PRO A 37 25.46 -18.36 -19.94
CA PRO A 37 24.95 -19.70 -20.14
C PRO A 37 25.83 -20.66 -19.33
N LEU A 38 25.36 -21.06 -18.16
CA LEU A 38 25.86 -22.27 -17.51
C LEU A 38 24.93 -23.41 -17.94
N THR A 39 25.41 -24.19 -18.89
CA THR A 39 24.86 -25.51 -19.21
C THR A 39 24.92 -26.38 -17.96
N SER A 40 23.87 -26.38 -17.16
CA SER A 40 23.69 -27.37 -16.10
C SER A 40 22.78 -28.47 -16.62
N THR A 41 23.37 -29.65 -16.73
CA THR A 41 22.77 -30.93 -17.09
C THR A 41 21.43 -31.17 -16.40
N LEU A 42 20.44 -31.56 -17.22
CA LEU A 42 19.14 -32.11 -16.80
C LEU A 42 19.30 -33.14 -15.67
N PRO A 43 18.46 -33.13 -14.62
CA PRO A 43 18.23 -34.33 -13.84
C PRO A 43 17.36 -35.30 -14.68
N PRO A 44 17.48 -36.61 -14.42
CA PRO A 44 16.88 -37.63 -15.28
C PRO A 44 15.36 -37.58 -15.20
N SER A 45 14.75 -37.86 -16.36
CA SER A 45 13.37 -38.26 -16.48
C SER A 45 13.16 -39.59 -15.73
N ASP A 46 12.83 -39.55 -14.44
CA ASP A 46 12.31 -40.73 -13.73
C ASP A 46 11.28 -40.33 -12.67
N SER A 47 10.02 -40.62 -13.00
CA SER A 47 9.02 -41.24 -12.11
C SER A 47 8.79 -40.68 -10.70
N VAL A 48 8.41 -39.42 -10.58
CA VAL A 48 7.44 -39.02 -9.57
C VAL A 48 6.32 -38.28 -10.29
N GLN A 49 5.08 -38.73 -10.15
CA GLN A 49 3.90 -37.92 -10.51
C GLN A 49 3.93 -36.67 -9.62
N ALA A 50 4.71 -35.66 -10.00
CA ALA A 50 4.68 -34.37 -9.34
C ALA A 50 3.30 -33.79 -9.61
N THR A 51 2.48 -33.68 -8.55
CA THR A 51 1.19 -33.00 -8.61
C THR A 51 1.41 -31.55 -9.01
N GLY A 52 0.39 -30.90 -9.57
CA GLY A 52 0.47 -29.48 -9.93
C GLY A 52 0.91 -28.58 -8.76
N GLU A 53 0.51 -28.91 -7.53
CA GLU A 53 0.94 -28.19 -6.32
C GLU A 53 2.43 -28.30 -6.02
N VAL A 54 3.03 -29.48 -6.25
CA VAL A 54 4.47 -29.66 -6.10
C VAL A 54 5.22 -28.79 -7.09
N LEU A 55 4.73 -28.68 -8.33
CA LEU A 55 5.32 -27.82 -9.35
C LEU A 55 5.22 -26.33 -9.00
N ILE A 56 4.08 -25.88 -8.47
CA ILE A 56 3.87 -24.50 -7.97
C ILE A 56 4.87 -24.18 -6.86
N ASN A 57 5.01 -25.06 -5.87
CA ASN A 57 5.92 -24.86 -4.74
C ASN A 57 7.39 -24.88 -5.18
N ALA A 58 7.75 -25.78 -6.11
CA ALA A 58 9.08 -25.84 -6.69
C ALA A 58 9.39 -24.57 -7.50
N ALA A 59 8.43 -24.04 -8.26
CA ALA A 59 8.58 -22.77 -8.98
C ALA A 59 8.82 -21.61 -8.01
N ALA A 60 8.05 -21.54 -6.92
CA ALA A 60 8.21 -20.52 -5.89
C ALA A 60 9.60 -20.58 -5.22
N GLN A 61 10.13 -21.78 -4.98
CA GLN A 61 11.46 -21.98 -4.40
C GLN A 61 12.57 -21.62 -5.40
N ALA A 62 12.47 -22.06 -6.66
CA ALA A 62 13.42 -21.70 -7.71
C ALA A 62 13.49 -20.19 -7.91
N ARG A 63 12.33 -19.49 -7.86
CA ARG A 63 12.28 -18.02 -7.89
C ARG A 63 13.03 -17.37 -6.73
N LYS A 64 12.87 -17.88 -5.49
CA LYS A 64 13.61 -17.37 -4.32
C LYS A 64 15.12 -17.55 -4.49
N LEU A 65 15.55 -18.63 -5.12
CA LEU A 65 16.94 -18.91 -5.47
C LEU A 65 17.44 -18.14 -6.71
N ARG A 66 16.58 -17.31 -7.33
CA ARG A 66 16.84 -16.60 -8.59
C ARG A 66 17.15 -17.51 -9.79
N GLU A 67 16.73 -18.77 -9.73
CA GLU A 67 16.76 -19.71 -10.86
C GLU A 67 15.55 -19.44 -11.78
N PHE A 68 15.50 -18.26 -12.40
CA PHE A 68 14.27 -17.77 -13.06
C PHE A 68 13.82 -18.63 -14.25
N ASP A 69 14.74 -19.16 -15.05
CA ASP A 69 14.40 -20.05 -16.17
C ASP A 69 13.77 -21.35 -15.67
N ARG A 70 14.32 -21.92 -14.60
CA ARG A 70 13.76 -23.11 -13.94
C ARG A 70 12.40 -22.80 -13.32
N ALA A 71 12.28 -21.66 -12.64
CA ALA A 71 11.02 -21.22 -12.03
C ALA A 71 9.92 -21.05 -13.08
N MET A 72 10.25 -20.44 -14.23
CA MET A 72 9.33 -20.28 -15.36
C MET A 72 8.91 -21.63 -15.94
N MET A 73 9.87 -22.52 -16.18
CA MET A 73 9.61 -23.87 -16.70
C MET A 73 8.69 -24.68 -15.78
N LEU A 74 8.90 -24.59 -14.46
CA LEU A 74 8.08 -25.24 -13.45
C LEU A 74 6.67 -24.65 -13.41
N ALA A 75 6.54 -23.31 -13.46
CA ALA A 75 5.24 -22.64 -13.52
C ALA A 75 4.46 -23.03 -14.78
N ASP A 76 5.09 -23.02 -15.96
CA ASP A 76 4.45 -23.45 -17.22
C ASP A 76 4.07 -24.93 -17.22
N SER A 77 4.87 -25.78 -16.56
CA SER A 77 4.52 -27.19 -16.38
C SER A 77 3.32 -27.38 -15.46
N ALA A 78 3.20 -26.59 -14.40
CA ALA A 78 2.05 -26.57 -13.52
C ALA A 78 0.77 -26.11 -14.26
N ILE A 79 0.88 -25.08 -15.11
CA ILE A 79 -0.22 -24.61 -15.98
C ILE A 79 -0.71 -25.77 -16.88
N ARG A 80 0.20 -26.43 -17.60
CA ARG A 80 -0.15 -27.57 -18.47
C ARG A 80 -0.80 -28.72 -17.70
N HIS A 81 -0.34 -28.99 -16.48
CA HIS A 81 -0.92 -30.03 -15.63
C HIS A 81 -2.33 -29.68 -15.15
N GLY A 82 -2.58 -28.43 -14.74
CA GLY A 82 -3.93 -27.97 -14.41
C GLY A 82 -4.86 -28.00 -15.61
N GLN A 83 -4.34 -27.73 -16.81
CA GLN A 83 -5.10 -27.83 -18.06
C GLN A 83 -5.48 -29.27 -18.40
N SER A 84 -4.56 -30.23 -18.26
CA SER A 84 -4.87 -31.64 -18.55
C SER A 84 -5.86 -32.26 -17.57
N GLN A 85 -5.93 -31.73 -16.34
CA GLN A 85 -6.92 -32.14 -15.34
C GLN A 85 -8.26 -31.40 -15.42
N GLY A 86 -8.34 -30.31 -16.19
CA GLY A 86 -9.51 -29.43 -16.20
C GLY A 86 -9.74 -28.73 -14.86
N ASP A 87 -8.67 -28.47 -14.09
CA ASP A 87 -8.72 -27.78 -12.79
C ASP A 87 -8.39 -26.29 -12.98
N PRO A 88 -9.39 -25.39 -13.07
CA PRO A 88 -9.17 -23.96 -13.23
C PRO A 88 -8.50 -23.33 -12.00
N ALA A 89 -8.70 -23.87 -10.79
CA ALA A 89 -8.08 -23.33 -9.58
C ALA A 89 -6.57 -23.58 -9.59
N LEU A 90 -6.15 -24.79 -9.95
CA LEU A 90 -4.74 -25.13 -10.11
C LEU A 90 -4.07 -24.31 -11.23
N GLN A 91 -4.74 -24.14 -12.38
CA GLN A 91 -4.23 -23.28 -13.44
C GLN A 91 -4.08 -21.83 -12.97
N GLY A 92 -5.10 -21.30 -12.28
CA GLY A 92 -5.09 -19.96 -11.72
C GLY A 92 -3.91 -19.73 -10.76
N ARG A 93 -3.68 -20.66 -9.82
CA ARG A 93 -2.51 -20.63 -8.92
C ARG A 93 -1.18 -20.69 -9.68
N SER A 94 -1.12 -21.47 -10.76
CA SER A 94 0.08 -21.61 -11.59
C SER A 94 0.39 -20.33 -12.37
N TYR A 95 -0.62 -19.67 -12.95
CA TYR A 95 -0.46 -18.35 -13.57
C TYR A 95 -0.02 -17.28 -12.58
N LEU A 96 -0.50 -17.35 -11.33
CA LEU A 96 -0.03 -16.45 -10.28
C LEU A 96 1.46 -16.67 -9.97
N GLN A 97 1.95 -17.93 -9.93
CA GLN A 97 3.39 -18.20 -9.80
C GLN A 97 4.19 -17.68 -10.99
N LYS A 98 3.67 -17.86 -12.21
CA LYS A 98 4.27 -17.28 -13.41
C LYS A 98 4.39 -15.76 -13.31
N ALA A 99 3.34 -15.08 -12.87
CA ALA A 99 3.35 -13.64 -12.65
C ALA A 99 4.46 -13.23 -11.66
N TYR A 100 4.64 -13.96 -10.56
CA TYR A 100 5.73 -13.71 -9.61
C TYR A 100 7.13 -13.85 -10.22
N VAL A 101 7.33 -14.80 -11.14
CA VAL A 101 8.61 -14.98 -11.83
C VAL A 101 8.85 -13.82 -12.80
N LEU A 102 7.84 -13.46 -13.59
CA LEU A 102 7.90 -12.34 -14.53
C LEU A 102 8.15 -11.01 -13.81
N GLU A 103 7.50 -10.79 -12.68
CA GLU A 103 7.71 -9.62 -11.82
C GLU A 103 9.17 -9.55 -11.32
N ALA A 104 9.73 -10.68 -10.89
CA ALA A 104 11.12 -10.74 -10.45
C ALA A 104 12.14 -10.48 -11.58
N GLN A 105 11.73 -10.71 -12.83
CA GLN A 105 12.47 -10.37 -14.06
C GLN A 105 12.11 -8.99 -14.62
N LEU A 106 11.36 -8.17 -13.88
CA LEU A 106 10.86 -6.85 -14.30
C LEU A 106 9.99 -6.83 -15.57
N GLN A 107 9.43 -7.97 -15.97
CA GLN A 107 8.57 -8.05 -17.14
C GLN A 107 7.15 -7.63 -16.74
N TRP A 108 6.97 -6.36 -16.35
CA TRP A 108 5.75 -5.84 -15.71
C TRP A 108 4.48 -6.10 -16.51
N LYS A 109 4.55 -5.88 -17.83
CA LYS A 109 3.42 -6.10 -18.72
C LYS A 109 3.03 -7.57 -18.79
N ALA A 110 3.99 -8.47 -18.96
CA ALA A 110 3.74 -9.91 -18.98
C ALA A 110 3.27 -10.43 -17.61
N ALA A 111 3.81 -9.88 -16.51
CA ALA A 111 3.37 -10.19 -15.16
C ALA A 111 1.90 -9.78 -14.95
N LEU A 112 1.52 -8.59 -15.44
CA LEU A 112 0.15 -8.10 -15.39
C LEU A 112 -0.79 -9.03 -16.16
N GLU A 113 -0.44 -9.38 -17.41
CA GLU A 113 -1.19 -10.34 -18.24
C GLU A 113 -1.35 -11.70 -17.53
N ALA A 114 -0.28 -12.22 -16.90
CA ALA A 114 -0.34 -13.47 -16.15
C ALA A 114 -1.25 -13.37 -14.90
N CYS A 115 -1.25 -12.24 -14.20
CA CYS A 115 -2.18 -11.98 -13.10
C CYS A 115 -3.64 -11.88 -13.57
N GLU A 116 -3.91 -11.28 -14.74
CA GLU A 116 -5.24 -11.20 -15.33
C GLU A 116 -5.75 -12.60 -15.71
N GLN A 117 -4.90 -13.44 -16.32
CA GLN A 117 -5.24 -14.84 -16.61
C GLN A 117 -5.49 -15.63 -15.32
N SER A 118 -4.67 -15.42 -14.29
CA SER A 118 -4.87 -16.03 -12.97
C SER A 118 -6.25 -15.67 -12.39
N LEU A 119 -6.60 -14.39 -12.39
CA LEU A 119 -7.88 -13.92 -11.88
C LEU A 119 -9.07 -14.48 -12.69
N LEU A 120 -8.98 -14.48 -14.02
CA LEU A 120 -10.02 -15.02 -14.90
C LEU A 120 -10.33 -16.49 -14.58
N LEU A 121 -9.29 -17.31 -14.37
CA LEU A 121 -9.43 -18.71 -14.04
C LEU A 121 -9.98 -18.93 -12.62
N LEU A 122 -9.64 -18.06 -11.68
CA LEU A 122 -10.06 -18.15 -10.28
C LEU A 122 -11.46 -17.59 -10.02
N GLU A 123 -12.02 -16.79 -10.95
CA GLU A 123 -13.24 -16.00 -10.73
C GLU A 123 -14.43 -16.82 -10.23
N ASN A 124 -14.62 -18.02 -10.79
CA ASN A 124 -15.71 -18.95 -10.47
C ASN A 124 -15.28 -20.12 -9.57
N THR A 125 -14.09 -20.02 -8.96
CA THR A 125 -13.57 -21.05 -8.05
C THR A 125 -13.82 -20.67 -6.60
N THR A 126 -13.73 -21.64 -5.70
CA THR A 126 -13.78 -21.38 -4.24
C THR A 126 -12.43 -20.93 -3.67
N ASP A 127 -11.38 -20.86 -4.49
CA ASP A 127 -10.02 -20.47 -4.08
C ASP A 127 -9.89 -18.94 -3.92
N THR A 128 -10.58 -18.44 -2.90
CA THR A 128 -10.66 -17.02 -2.56
C THR A 128 -9.31 -16.46 -2.11
N LEU A 129 -8.45 -17.30 -1.49
CA LEU A 129 -7.10 -16.93 -1.09
C LEU A 129 -6.23 -16.59 -2.31
N SER A 130 -6.21 -17.44 -3.33
CA SER A 130 -5.42 -17.18 -4.54
C SER A 130 -6.02 -16.03 -5.35
N LYS A 131 -7.35 -15.89 -5.37
CA LYS A 131 -8.05 -14.75 -5.98
C LYS A 131 -7.61 -13.42 -5.35
N GLY A 132 -7.60 -13.35 -4.01
CA GLY A 132 -7.12 -12.18 -3.28
C GLY A 132 -5.65 -11.86 -3.60
N LYS A 133 -4.78 -12.87 -3.67
CA LYS A 133 -3.35 -12.67 -4.03
C LYS A 133 -3.21 -12.13 -5.45
N ALA A 134 -3.93 -12.68 -6.42
CA ALA A 134 -3.90 -12.21 -7.80
C ALA A 134 -4.36 -10.75 -7.91
N ILE A 135 -5.47 -10.40 -7.26
CA ILE A 135 -6.00 -9.02 -7.22
C ILE A 135 -5.01 -8.05 -6.57
N GLN A 136 -4.40 -8.43 -5.44
CA GLN A 136 -3.39 -7.59 -4.80
C GLN A 136 -2.19 -7.35 -5.73
N ARG A 137 -1.73 -8.38 -6.46
CA ARG A 137 -0.63 -8.22 -7.42
C ARG A 137 -1.01 -7.36 -8.62
N LEU A 138 -2.24 -7.46 -9.14
CA LEU A 138 -2.74 -6.53 -10.16
C LEU A 138 -2.61 -5.09 -9.67
N GLY A 139 -3.06 -4.80 -8.45
CA GLY A 139 -2.94 -3.45 -7.87
C GLY A 139 -1.50 -2.96 -7.78
N ILE A 140 -0.58 -3.79 -7.28
CA ILE A 140 0.84 -3.44 -7.18
C ILE A 140 1.47 -3.20 -8.56
N LEU A 141 1.17 -4.06 -9.54
CA LEU A 141 1.71 -3.94 -10.90
C LEU A 141 1.18 -2.68 -11.61
N GLN A 142 -0.10 -2.33 -11.40
CA GLN A 142 -0.66 -1.08 -11.89
C GLN A 142 0.03 0.14 -11.26
N ALA A 143 0.29 0.11 -9.95
CA ALA A 143 1.03 1.17 -9.28
C ALA A 143 2.47 1.31 -9.83
N LYS A 144 3.14 0.19 -10.12
CA LYS A 144 4.48 0.19 -10.76
C LYS A 144 4.47 0.77 -12.17
N GLN A 145 3.33 0.73 -12.86
CA GLN A 145 3.15 1.34 -14.18
C GLN A 145 2.70 2.82 -14.12
N GLY A 146 2.51 3.37 -12.91
CA GLY A 146 2.03 4.74 -12.71
C GLY A 146 0.51 4.90 -12.74
N HIS A 147 -0.24 3.81 -12.91
CA HIS A 147 -1.71 3.81 -12.91
C HIS A 147 -2.24 3.73 -11.46
N TYR A 148 -1.99 4.78 -10.68
CA TYR A 148 -2.28 4.79 -9.24
C TYR A 148 -3.79 4.73 -8.88
N PRO A 149 -4.70 5.41 -9.60
CA PRO A 149 -6.14 5.29 -9.35
C PRO A 149 -6.65 3.85 -9.58
N GLU A 150 -6.20 3.20 -10.65
CA GLU A 150 -6.52 1.81 -10.96
C GLU A 150 -5.93 0.85 -9.91
N ALA A 151 -4.69 1.12 -9.49
CA ALA A 151 -4.04 0.36 -8.43
C ALA A 151 -4.84 0.39 -7.12
N GLU A 152 -5.32 1.58 -6.72
CA GLU A 152 -6.15 1.75 -5.53
C GLU A 152 -7.44 0.93 -5.62
N VAL A 153 -8.13 0.92 -6.76
CA VAL A 153 -9.35 0.11 -6.96
C VAL A 153 -9.06 -1.38 -6.75
N TRP A 154 -7.98 -1.89 -7.34
CA TRP A 154 -7.58 -3.29 -7.17
C TRP A 154 -7.18 -3.61 -5.72
N LEU A 155 -6.41 -2.73 -5.08
CA LEU A 155 -5.97 -2.93 -3.70
C LEU A 155 -7.13 -2.88 -2.69
N ARG A 156 -8.13 -2.02 -2.90
CA ARG A 156 -9.37 -2.01 -2.10
C ARG A 156 -10.17 -3.30 -2.25
N ARG A 157 -10.21 -3.88 -3.45
CA ARG A 157 -10.84 -5.20 -3.68
C ARG A 157 -10.10 -6.32 -2.94
N ALA A 158 -8.77 -6.32 -2.99
CA ALA A 158 -7.96 -7.27 -2.20
C ALA A 158 -8.19 -7.09 -0.69
N LEU A 159 -8.27 -5.84 -0.21
CA LEU A 159 -8.54 -5.53 1.19
C LEU A 159 -9.87 -6.13 1.69
N ALA A 160 -10.93 -6.05 0.88
CA ALA A 160 -12.23 -6.67 1.19
C ALA A 160 -12.11 -8.19 1.32
N ILE A 161 -11.41 -8.85 0.39
CA ILE A 161 -11.17 -10.30 0.44
C ILE A 161 -10.41 -10.70 1.71
N TRP A 162 -9.36 -9.96 2.09
CA TRP A 162 -8.59 -10.25 3.30
C TRP A 162 -9.39 -10.03 4.58
N THR A 163 -10.32 -9.08 4.57
CA THR A 163 -11.25 -8.85 5.67
C THR A 163 -12.20 -10.03 5.84
N ASP A 164 -12.81 -10.49 4.75
CA ASP A 164 -13.74 -11.63 4.75
C ASP A 164 -13.05 -12.94 5.18
N LEU A 165 -11.81 -13.13 4.76
CA LEU A 165 -10.98 -14.29 5.14
C LEU A 165 -10.37 -14.17 6.54
N GLN A 166 -10.52 -13.03 7.22
CA GLN A 166 -9.86 -12.71 8.49
C GLN A 166 -8.32 -12.90 8.43
N ASP A 167 -7.73 -12.67 7.26
CA ASP A 167 -6.29 -12.78 7.03
C ASP A 167 -5.60 -11.45 7.37
N GLU A 168 -5.32 -11.26 8.66
CA GLU A 168 -4.73 -10.03 9.17
C GLU A 168 -3.35 -9.71 8.55
N GLN A 169 -2.59 -10.74 8.16
CA GLN A 169 -1.26 -10.55 7.59
C GLN A 169 -1.34 -9.96 6.17
N ASN A 170 -2.18 -10.53 5.31
CA ASN A 170 -2.36 -10.01 3.95
C ASN A 170 -3.16 -8.70 3.94
N LEU A 171 -4.08 -8.52 4.90
CA LEU A 171 -4.76 -7.25 5.15
C LEU A 171 -3.73 -6.13 5.40
N ALA A 172 -2.82 -6.33 6.38
CA ALA A 172 -1.83 -5.33 6.73
C ALA A 172 -0.84 -5.05 5.59
N LYS A 173 -0.42 -6.06 4.82
CA LYS A 173 0.42 -5.87 3.63
C LYS A 173 -0.30 -5.01 2.58
N THR A 174 -1.56 -5.34 2.29
CA THR A 174 -2.38 -4.61 1.31
C THR A 174 -2.64 -3.17 1.75
N GLN A 175 -2.83 -2.91 3.05
CA GLN A 175 -2.92 -1.55 3.59
C GLN A 175 -1.65 -0.73 3.30
N ASN A 176 -0.46 -1.31 3.52
CA ASN A 176 0.79 -0.63 3.17
C ASN A 176 0.89 -0.35 1.65
N ASP A 177 0.52 -1.32 0.81
CA ASP A 177 0.52 -1.14 -0.65
C ASP A 177 -0.47 -0.04 -1.09
N LEU A 178 -1.65 0.02 -0.45
CA LEU A 178 -2.64 1.06 -0.69
C LEU A 178 -2.16 2.43 -0.23
N GLY A 179 -1.49 2.49 0.92
CA GLY A 179 -0.85 3.71 1.40
C GLY A 179 0.12 4.28 0.37
N LEU A 180 0.94 3.43 -0.28
CA LEU A 180 1.84 3.85 -1.35
C LEU A 180 1.12 4.34 -2.61
N ALA A 181 0.07 3.64 -3.05
CA ALA A 181 -0.71 4.05 -4.22
C ALA A 181 -1.40 5.40 -4.01
N VAL A 182 -2.00 5.60 -2.83
CA VAL A 182 -2.68 6.85 -2.44
C VAL A 182 -1.68 7.99 -2.25
N LEU A 183 -0.52 7.68 -1.66
CA LEU A 183 0.56 8.66 -1.49
C LEU A 183 1.10 9.13 -2.85
N SER A 184 1.23 8.22 -3.83
CA SER A 184 1.66 8.56 -5.19
C SER A 184 0.66 9.45 -5.94
N GLN A 185 -0.60 9.46 -5.53
CA GLN A 185 -1.63 10.39 -6.01
C GLN A 185 -1.57 11.76 -5.33
N GLY A 186 -0.80 11.88 -4.23
CA GLY A 186 -0.63 13.10 -3.45
C GLY A 186 -1.48 13.22 -2.21
N SER A 187 -2.21 12.17 -1.84
CA SER A 187 -3.11 12.19 -0.69
C SER A 187 -2.39 11.73 0.58
N PHE A 188 -1.59 12.63 1.16
CA PHE A 188 -0.73 12.37 2.33
C PHE A 188 -1.52 11.90 3.57
N ASP A 189 -2.60 12.59 3.94
CA ASP A 189 -3.45 12.23 5.09
C ASP A 189 -3.98 10.79 4.98
N SER A 190 -4.54 10.42 3.82
CA SER A 190 -5.09 9.08 3.57
C SER A 190 -3.99 8.02 3.57
N ALA A 191 -2.82 8.32 2.99
CA ALA A 191 -1.69 7.39 3.01
C ALA A 191 -1.21 7.11 4.45
N MET A 192 -1.13 8.14 5.30
CA MET A 192 -0.74 8.00 6.70
C MET A 192 -1.67 7.04 7.44
N VAL A 193 -3.00 7.16 7.25
CA VAL A 193 -3.99 6.27 7.88
C VAL A 193 -3.70 4.81 7.53
N TYR A 194 -3.44 4.52 6.25
CA TYR A 194 -3.16 3.16 5.80
C TYR A 194 -1.83 2.61 6.34
N PHE A 195 -0.76 3.43 6.36
CA PHE A 195 0.52 3.00 6.92
C PHE A 195 0.45 2.73 8.42
N VAL A 196 -0.23 3.59 9.19
CA VAL A 196 -0.38 3.42 10.63
C VAL A 196 -1.18 2.16 10.94
N ALA A 197 -2.31 1.93 10.24
CA ALA A 197 -3.11 0.71 10.40
C ALA A 197 -2.29 -0.56 10.08
N SER A 198 -1.47 -0.51 9.03
CA SER A 198 -0.56 -1.59 8.65
C SER A 198 0.50 -1.84 9.73
N ALA A 199 1.15 -0.78 10.22
CA ALA A 199 2.21 -0.86 11.22
C ALA A 199 1.71 -1.46 12.55
N LEU A 200 0.56 -0.99 13.05
CA LEU A 200 -0.05 -1.50 14.29
C LEU A 200 -0.34 -3.00 14.21
N THR A 201 -0.89 -3.46 13.08
CA THR A 201 -1.17 -4.89 12.86
C THR A 201 0.13 -5.70 12.78
N LYS A 202 1.13 -5.22 12.04
CA LYS A 202 2.42 -5.93 11.88
C LYS A 202 3.22 -5.99 13.18
N GLU A 203 3.16 -4.95 14.00
CA GLU A 203 3.75 -4.92 15.34
C GLU A 203 3.10 -5.96 16.25
N ARG A 204 1.76 -6.00 16.29
CA ARG A 204 1.01 -7.02 17.05
C ARG A 204 1.32 -8.46 16.60
N LEU A 205 1.51 -8.67 15.29
CA LEU A 205 1.86 -9.98 14.72
C LEU A 205 3.34 -10.35 14.86
N GLY A 206 4.20 -9.41 15.24
CA GLY A 206 5.66 -9.62 15.29
C GLY A 206 6.32 -9.77 13.91
N ASP A 207 5.68 -9.31 12.83
CA ASP A 207 6.22 -9.34 11.46
C ASP A 207 7.22 -8.19 11.27
N THR A 208 8.38 -8.31 11.91
CA THR A 208 9.41 -7.25 12.00
C THR A 208 9.94 -6.81 10.63
N LEU A 209 10.02 -7.73 9.66
CA LEU A 209 10.45 -7.40 8.29
C LEU A 209 9.45 -6.47 7.60
N GLU A 210 8.17 -6.84 7.61
CA GLU A 210 7.13 -6.03 6.97
C GLU A 210 6.85 -4.73 7.75
N LEU A 211 7.07 -4.74 9.07
CA LEU A 211 7.01 -3.53 9.89
C LEU A 211 8.09 -2.54 9.48
N ALA A 212 9.33 -3.00 9.29
CA ALA A 212 10.44 -2.14 8.87
C ALA A 212 10.19 -1.48 7.51
N LYS A 213 9.62 -2.24 6.55
CA LYS A 213 9.18 -1.67 5.26
C LYS A 213 8.11 -0.60 5.41
N THR A 214 7.18 -0.80 6.36
CA THR A 214 6.11 0.16 6.64
C THR A 214 6.67 1.43 7.29
N TYR A 215 7.58 1.30 8.26
CA TYR A 215 8.27 2.44 8.86
C TYR A 215 9.10 3.22 7.83
N LYS A 216 9.79 2.54 6.90
CA LYS A 216 10.44 3.21 5.77
C LYS A 216 9.43 4.04 4.95
N ASN A 217 8.26 3.51 4.66
CA ASN A 217 7.25 4.23 3.87
C ASN A 217 6.64 5.42 4.64
N ILE A 218 6.47 5.29 5.97
CA ILE A 218 6.07 6.43 6.83
C ILE A 218 7.18 7.49 6.84
N GLY A 219 8.44 7.08 6.96
CA GLY A 219 9.57 8.00 6.87
C GLY A 219 9.62 8.73 5.53
N LEU A 220 9.34 8.02 4.43
CA LEU A 220 9.22 8.61 3.08
C LEU A 220 8.09 9.62 2.98
N LEU A 221 6.93 9.34 3.58
CA LEU A 221 5.81 10.29 3.64
C LEU A 221 6.26 11.59 4.32
N TYR A 222 6.84 11.51 5.52
CA TYR A 222 7.33 12.69 6.25
C TYR A 222 8.44 13.42 5.49
N HIS A 223 9.34 12.69 4.83
CA HIS A 223 10.40 13.27 4.01
C HIS A 223 9.81 14.11 2.87
N LEU A 224 8.81 13.60 2.16
CA LEU A 224 8.15 14.33 1.07
C LEU A 224 7.35 15.54 1.56
N GLU A 225 6.84 15.51 2.78
CA GLU A 225 6.25 16.69 3.42
C GLU A 225 7.29 17.61 4.07
N ASN A 226 8.59 17.32 3.92
CA ASN A 226 9.72 18.05 4.47
C ASN A 226 9.77 18.11 6.01
N TYR A 227 9.13 17.15 6.69
CA TYR A 227 9.26 16.89 8.13
C TYR A 227 10.45 15.95 8.38
N LEU A 228 11.66 16.47 8.15
CA LEU A 228 12.89 15.68 8.17
C LEU A 228 13.19 15.01 9.53
N PRO A 229 12.99 15.65 10.70
CA PRO A 229 13.22 14.99 12.00
C PRO A 229 12.36 13.75 12.21
N GLU A 230 11.10 13.79 11.79
CA GLU A 230 10.16 12.67 11.86
C GLU A 230 10.57 11.58 10.86
N ALA A 231 10.93 11.96 9.62
CA ALA A 231 11.41 11.03 8.61
C ALA A 231 12.61 10.21 9.11
N ILE A 232 13.62 10.89 9.67
CA ILE A 232 14.83 10.29 10.24
C ILE A 232 14.47 9.30 11.34
N GLN A 233 13.64 9.71 12.31
CA GLN A 233 13.21 8.82 13.40
C GLN A 233 12.55 7.54 12.87
N TYR A 234 11.72 7.62 11.83
CA TYR A 234 11.10 6.44 11.25
C TYR A 234 12.09 5.55 10.48
N TYR A 235 13.07 6.14 9.77
CA TYR A 235 14.13 5.37 9.15
C TYR A 235 15.04 4.68 10.17
N GLU A 236 15.39 5.35 11.26
CA GLU A 236 16.15 4.76 12.37
C GLU A 236 15.36 3.64 13.06
N ARG A 237 14.07 3.84 13.32
CA ARG A 237 13.17 2.79 13.85
C ARG A 237 13.09 1.60 12.94
N ALA A 238 13.03 1.82 11.62
CA ALA A 238 13.11 0.72 10.66
C ALA A 238 14.44 -0.02 10.83
N LEU A 239 15.58 0.67 10.73
CA LEU A 239 16.93 0.08 10.84
C LEU A 239 17.21 -0.62 12.18
N GLY A 240 16.57 -0.20 13.27
CA GLY A 240 16.68 -0.82 14.59
C GLY A 240 15.99 -2.19 14.71
N LEU A 241 15.15 -2.56 13.75
CA LEU A 241 14.52 -3.88 13.71
C LEU A 241 15.54 -4.94 13.28
N HIS A 242 15.60 -6.06 14.00
CA HIS A 242 16.57 -7.14 13.78
C HIS A 242 16.36 -7.90 12.45
N ALA A 243 15.33 -7.54 11.66
CA ALA A 243 14.91 -8.23 10.44
C ALA A 243 15.91 -8.17 9.27
N PHE A 244 17.00 -7.39 9.38
CA PHE A 244 17.92 -7.12 8.27
C PHE A 244 19.19 -7.98 8.23
N LEU A 245 19.34 -8.95 9.14
CA LEU A 245 20.56 -9.77 9.22
C LEU A 245 20.90 -10.49 7.91
N GLU A 246 19.91 -10.78 7.07
CA GLU A 246 20.08 -11.49 5.78
C GLU A 246 19.52 -10.72 4.56
N LEU A 247 19.17 -9.44 4.75
CA LEU A 247 18.54 -8.60 3.72
C LEU A 247 19.34 -7.30 3.53
N PRO A 248 20.58 -7.40 3.01
CA PRO A 248 21.50 -6.28 2.94
C PRO A 248 21.00 -5.18 2.00
N THR A 249 20.32 -5.55 0.91
CA THR A 249 19.80 -4.58 -0.06
C THR A 249 18.66 -3.73 0.53
N GLU A 250 17.73 -4.36 1.24
CA GLU A 250 16.61 -3.69 1.90
C GLU A 250 17.09 -2.73 2.98
N ARG A 251 18.11 -3.15 3.75
CA ARG A 251 18.77 -2.29 4.72
C ARG A 251 19.45 -1.08 4.05
N ALA A 252 20.21 -1.32 2.98
CA ALA A 252 20.90 -0.27 2.22
C ALA A 252 19.93 0.75 1.63
N GLU A 253 18.73 0.34 1.23
CA GLU A 253 17.69 1.27 0.77
C GLU A 253 17.23 2.23 1.87
N ILE A 254 17.01 1.72 3.08
CA ILE A 254 16.63 2.58 4.21
C ILE A 254 17.78 3.49 4.63
N GLN A 255 19.03 2.99 4.60
CA GLN A 255 20.22 3.80 4.85
C GLN A 255 20.39 4.92 3.82
N LEU A 256 20.06 4.66 2.55
CA LEU A 256 20.07 5.69 1.51
C LEU A 256 19.04 6.78 1.81
N ASN A 257 17.81 6.40 2.14
CA ASN A 257 16.76 7.37 2.46
C ASN A 257 17.08 8.19 3.73
N LEU A 258 17.68 7.54 4.74
CA LEU A 258 18.17 8.22 5.94
C LEU A 258 19.31 9.20 5.60
N GLY A 259 20.29 8.75 4.82
CA GLY A 259 21.40 9.60 4.38
C GLY A 259 20.92 10.78 3.53
N GLU A 260 19.90 10.58 2.71
CA GLU A 260 19.27 11.65 1.96
C GLU A 260 18.63 12.71 2.88
N ALA A 261 17.83 12.27 3.86
CA ALA A 261 17.17 13.17 4.81
C ALA A 261 18.18 13.95 5.67
N LEU A 262 19.23 13.29 6.16
CA LEU A 262 20.34 13.92 6.88
C LEU A 262 21.10 14.92 6.00
N GLY A 263 21.33 14.57 4.73
CA GLY A 263 21.96 15.46 3.76
C GLY A 263 21.18 16.76 3.57
N ILE A 264 19.85 16.68 3.49
CA ILE A 264 18.99 17.88 3.39
C ILE A 264 19.02 18.70 4.68
N GLN A 265 19.16 18.06 5.86
CA GLN A 265 19.35 18.77 7.13
C GLN A 265 20.72 19.44 7.28
N GLY A 266 21.69 19.08 6.44
CA GLY A 266 23.06 19.60 6.48
C GLY A 266 24.06 18.70 7.23
N ASP A 267 23.62 17.53 7.70
CA ASP A 267 24.48 16.52 8.37
C ASP A 267 25.25 15.69 7.34
N TYR A 268 26.02 16.39 6.52
CA TYR A 268 26.64 15.86 5.30
C TYR A 268 27.58 14.68 5.54
N LYS A 269 28.32 14.67 6.65
CA LYS A 269 29.29 13.61 6.92
C LYS A 269 28.60 12.26 7.12
N GLU A 270 27.61 12.23 8.01
CA GLU A 270 26.84 11.01 8.30
C GLU A 270 26.02 10.57 7.09
N ALA A 271 25.43 11.54 6.38
CA ALA A 271 24.75 11.29 5.12
C ALA A 271 25.63 10.56 4.10
N LEU A 272 26.85 11.07 3.86
CA LEU A 272 27.80 10.46 2.92
C LEU A 272 28.26 9.07 3.38
N ASP A 273 28.49 8.85 4.68
CA ASP A 273 28.88 7.55 5.23
C ASP A 273 27.80 6.48 4.96
N LEU A 274 26.53 6.82 5.21
CA LEU A 274 25.39 5.95 4.92
C LEU A 274 25.25 5.67 3.43
N ILE A 275 25.31 6.71 2.59
CA ILE A 275 25.17 6.56 1.13
C ILE A 275 26.30 5.73 0.52
N ASN A 276 27.54 5.90 0.99
CA ASN A 276 28.68 5.10 0.54
C ASN A 276 28.53 3.62 0.90
N THR A 277 27.96 3.34 2.08
CA THR A 277 27.61 1.97 2.49
C THR A 277 26.56 1.39 1.53
N SER A 278 25.51 2.15 1.24
CA SER A 278 24.45 1.72 0.31
C SER A 278 24.97 1.50 -1.12
N LEU A 279 25.81 2.39 -1.64
CA LEU A 279 26.45 2.26 -2.96
C LEU A 279 27.25 0.95 -3.07
N THR A 280 27.99 0.58 -2.01
CA THR A 280 28.76 -0.67 -1.97
C THR A 280 27.84 -1.88 -2.11
N VAL A 281 26.76 -1.92 -1.33
CA VAL A 281 25.77 -3.01 -1.39
C VAL A 281 25.06 -3.05 -2.75
N PHE A 282 24.62 -1.90 -3.28
CA PHE A 282 23.93 -1.88 -4.58
C PHE A 282 24.85 -2.29 -5.74
N THR A 283 26.16 -2.01 -5.64
CA THR A 283 27.15 -2.50 -6.59
C THR A 283 27.31 -4.01 -6.50
N GLU A 284 27.52 -4.55 -5.30
CA GLU A 284 27.71 -6.00 -5.06
C GLU A 284 26.51 -6.83 -5.53
N TYR A 285 25.29 -6.34 -5.29
CA TYR A 285 24.04 -7.02 -5.62
C TYR A 285 23.47 -6.64 -7.00
N ASN A 286 24.23 -5.89 -7.80
CA ASN A 286 23.87 -5.42 -9.15
C ASN A 286 22.48 -4.75 -9.21
N ARG A 287 22.22 -3.81 -8.29
CA ARG A 287 20.96 -3.07 -8.18
C ARG A 287 21.06 -1.73 -8.90
N ILE A 288 21.17 -1.77 -10.23
CA ILE A 288 21.47 -0.60 -11.08
C ILE A 288 20.55 0.60 -10.80
N GLY A 289 19.24 0.38 -10.61
CA GLY A 289 18.29 1.45 -10.28
C GLY A 289 18.61 2.15 -8.95
N LEU A 290 18.80 1.38 -7.88
CA LEU A 290 19.15 1.91 -6.56
C LEU A 290 20.56 2.50 -6.53
N LEU A 291 21.49 1.90 -7.27
CA LEU A 291 22.86 2.39 -7.43
C LEU A 291 22.88 3.78 -8.08
N SER A 292 22.12 3.95 -9.18
CA SER A 292 22.00 5.22 -9.90
C SER A 292 21.32 6.28 -9.05
N TYR A 293 20.26 5.91 -8.32
CA TYR A 293 19.62 6.81 -7.37
C TYR A 293 20.58 7.26 -6.26
N ALA A 294 21.36 6.33 -5.69
CA ALA A 294 22.36 6.65 -4.67
C ALA A 294 23.46 7.59 -5.18
N PHE A 295 23.92 7.41 -6.43
CA PHE A 295 24.83 8.38 -7.06
C PHE A 295 24.18 9.76 -7.22
N ALA A 296 22.92 9.83 -7.67
CA ALA A 296 22.21 11.10 -7.81
C ALA A 296 22.06 11.83 -6.46
N VAL A 297 21.71 11.11 -5.38
CA VAL A 297 21.60 11.67 -4.03
C VAL A 297 22.97 12.16 -3.53
N ARG A 298 24.02 11.36 -3.67
CA ARG A 298 25.37 11.76 -3.27
C ARG A 298 25.87 12.97 -4.05
N GLY A 299 25.62 13.00 -5.36
CA GLY A 299 25.92 14.13 -6.22
C GLY A 299 25.21 15.41 -5.77
N ARG A 300 23.94 15.31 -5.35
CA ARG A 300 23.19 16.45 -4.79
C ARG A 300 23.81 16.95 -3.50
N ILE A 301 24.22 16.05 -2.60
CA ILE A 301 24.92 16.43 -1.36
C ILE A 301 26.26 17.12 -1.66
N TYR A 302 27.02 16.64 -2.65
CA TYR A 302 28.23 17.34 -3.09
C TYR A 302 27.94 18.71 -3.69
N TYR A 303 26.85 18.86 -4.44
CA TYR A 303 26.41 20.15 -4.96
C TYR A 303 26.11 21.15 -3.84
N GLU A 304 25.38 20.73 -2.79
CA GLU A 304 25.08 21.59 -1.62
C GLU A 304 26.34 22.00 -0.86
N GLN A 305 27.40 21.17 -0.89
CA GLN A 305 28.72 21.49 -0.35
C GLN A 305 29.58 22.35 -1.29
N ALA A 306 29.04 22.82 -2.42
CA ALA A 306 29.76 23.48 -3.50
C ALA A 306 30.92 22.64 -4.11
N ALA A 307 30.92 21.33 -3.90
CA ALA A 307 31.86 20.38 -4.48
C ALA A 307 31.42 19.94 -5.88
N TYR A 308 31.21 20.91 -6.77
CA TYR A 308 30.57 20.72 -8.08
C TYR A 308 31.27 19.69 -8.97
N THR A 309 32.60 19.59 -8.91
CA THR A 309 33.35 18.58 -9.68
C THR A 309 33.04 17.16 -9.21
N GLN A 310 32.89 16.94 -7.90
CA GLN A 310 32.53 15.62 -7.36
C GLN A 310 31.07 15.28 -7.69
N ALA A 311 30.17 16.26 -7.60
CA ALA A 311 28.79 16.11 -8.01
C ALA A 311 28.66 15.67 -9.48
N LEU A 312 29.42 16.29 -10.38
CA LEU A 312 29.45 15.94 -11.80
C LEU A 312 29.96 14.50 -12.05
N LEU A 313 30.94 14.02 -11.26
CA LEU A 313 31.41 12.63 -11.38
C LEU A 313 30.30 11.64 -11.01
N ASP A 314 29.51 11.95 -9.98
CA ASP A 314 28.38 11.11 -9.57
C ASP A 314 27.23 11.15 -10.59
N TYR A 315 26.90 12.32 -11.13
CA TYR A 315 25.90 12.40 -12.21
C TYR A 315 26.34 11.67 -13.48
N GLN A 316 27.63 11.69 -13.80
CA GLN A 316 28.18 10.89 -14.89
C GLN A 316 27.96 9.38 -14.66
N LYS A 317 28.09 8.89 -13.43
CA LYS A 317 27.81 7.49 -13.09
C LYS A 317 26.35 7.09 -13.33
N VAL A 318 25.41 8.03 -13.19
CA VAL A 318 24.00 7.80 -13.53
C VAL A 318 23.84 7.63 -15.04
N TRP A 319 24.46 8.50 -15.84
CA TRP A 319 24.36 8.44 -17.31
C TRP A 319 25.07 7.22 -17.92
N GLU A 320 26.15 6.74 -17.30
CA GLU A 320 26.79 5.48 -17.68
C GLU A 320 25.84 4.27 -17.57
N ASN A 321 24.80 4.38 -16.73
CA ASN A 321 23.77 3.35 -16.53
C ASN A 321 22.45 3.63 -17.28
N GLU A 322 22.37 4.68 -18.11
CA GLU A 322 21.12 5.16 -18.74
C GLU A 322 20.32 4.05 -19.43
N GLU A 323 20.97 3.22 -20.26
CA GLU A 323 20.31 2.12 -20.99
C GLU A 323 19.72 1.05 -20.05
N ALA A 324 20.42 0.73 -18.97
CA ALA A 324 20.01 -0.29 -18.01
C ALA A 324 19.03 0.23 -16.94
N LEU A 325 19.05 1.54 -16.68
CA LEU A 325 18.25 2.20 -15.65
C LEU A 325 16.77 2.29 -16.05
N GLY A 326 16.49 2.69 -17.30
CA GLY A 326 15.11 2.82 -17.80
C GLY A 326 14.24 3.83 -17.04
N ASP A 327 14.85 4.79 -16.32
CA ASP A 327 14.20 5.85 -15.53
C ASP A 327 14.52 7.22 -16.14
N PRO A 328 13.69 7.70 -17.09
CA PRO A 328 13.93 8.99 -17.75
C PRO A 328 13.75 10.18 -16.82
N ALA A 329 12.98 10.05 -15.73
CA ALA A 329 12.79 11.12 -14.76
C ALA A 329 14.05 11.34 -13.92
N LEU A 330 14.71 10.27 -13.45
CA LEU A 330 15.98 10.38 -12.73
C LEU A 330 17.06 11.00 -13.63
N LEU A 331 17.15 10.58 -14.89
CA LEU A 331 18.10 11.14 -15.86
C LEU A 331 17.90 12.63 -16.06
N LEU A 332 16.66 13.07 -16.28
CA LEU A 332 16.29 14.48 -16.39
C LEU A 332 16.78 15.29 -15.19
N ILE A 333 16.48 14.84 -13.96
CA ILE A 333 16.88 15.55 -12.73
C ILE A 333 18.40 15.66 -12.65
N THR A 334 19.14 14.60 -12.99
CA THR A 334 20.61 14.65 -12.96
C THR A 334 21.19 15.58 -14.03
N TYR A 335 20.57 15.69 -15.22
CA TYR A 335 20.98 16.69 -16.21
C TYR A 335 20.72 18.12 -15.71
N GLN A 336 19.59 18.36 -15.06
CA GLN A 336 19.28 19.66 -14.46
C GLN A 336 20.32 20.03 -13.39
N ASN A 337 20.61 19.12 -12.46
CA ASN A 337 21.59 19.36 -11.40
C ASN A 337 23.02 19.49 -11.95
N ALA A 338 23.39 18.71 -12.97
CA ALA A 338 24.67 18.87 -13.65
C ALA A 338 24.77 20.23 -14.36
N GLY A 339 23.68 20.72 -14.94
CA GLY A 339 23.59 22.06 -15.51
C GLY A 339 23.92 23.14 -14.48
N ALA A 340 23.38 23.00 -13.26
CA ALA A 340 23.69 23.89 -12.14
C ALA A 340 25.16 23.82 -11.74
N CYS A 341 25.73 22.62 -11.60
CA CYS A 341 27.17 22.44 -11.38
C CYS A 341 28.01 23.15 -12.45
N TYR A 342 27.69 22.96 -13.73
CA TYR A 342 28.40 23.62 -14.83
C TYR A 342 28.27 25.14 -14.77
N PHE A 343 27.09 25.66 -14.42
CA PHE A 343 26.84 27.09 -14.28
C PHE A 343 27.74 27.71 -13.21
N TYR A 344 27.80 27.13 -12.01
CA TYR A 344 28.67 27.63 -10.92
C TYR A 344 30.17 27.48 -11.25
N LEU A 345 30.53 26.46 -12.03
CA LEU A 345 31.89 26.30 -12.57
C LEU A 345 32.18 27.23 -13.76
N LYS A 346 31.23 28.10 -14.17
CA LYS A 346 31.32 29.01 -15.31
C LYS A 346 31.51 28.30 -16.67
N ARG A 347 31.14 27.03 -16.73
CA ARG A 347 31.11 26.18 -17.94
C ARG A 347 29.78 26.36 -18.65
N TYR A 348 29.51 27.60 -19.08
CA TYR A 348 28.21 28.02 -19.62
C TYR A 348 27.74 27.24 -20.86
N PRO A 349 28.60 26.82 -21.81
CA PRO A 349 28.17 25.97 -22.93
C PRO A 349 27.60 24.62 -22.48
N GLU A 350 28.26 23.97 -21.53
CA GLU A 350 27.82 22.69 -20.97
C GLU A 350 26.56 22.85 -20.10
N ALA A 351 26.49 23.91 -19.29
CA ALA A 351 25.29 24.26 -18.53
C ALA A 351 24.07 24.43 -19.45
N ARG A 352 24.25 25.17 -20.55
CA ARG A 352 23.19 25.37 -21.55
C ARG A 352 22.71 24.04 -22.14
N ALA A 353 23.63 23.18 -22.56
CA ALA A 353 23.29 21.89 -23.16
C ALA A 353 22.52 21.00 -22.18
N ALA A 354 22.96 20.96 -20.91
CA ALA A 354 22.33 20.18 -19.87
C ALA A 354 20.90 20.69 -19.55
N TYR A 355 20.73 22.01 -19.36
CA TYR A 355 19.41 22.60 -19.13
C TYR A 355 18.46 22.47 -20.32
N GLN A 356 18.96 22.57 -21.56
CA GLN A 356 18.14 22.36 -22.76
C GLN A 356 17.66 20.91 -22.87
N ARG A 357 18.53 19.94 -22.57
CA ARG A 357 18.14 18.53 -22.50
C ARG A 357 17.07 18.30 -21.43
N ALA A 358 17.31 18.78 -20.21
CA ALA A 358 16.33 18.68 -19.11
C ALA A 358 14.98 19.32 -19.47
N LEU A 359 14.97 20.48 -20.13
CA LEU A 359 13.75 21.14 -20.60
C LEU A 359 13.00 20.30 -21.63
N GLN A 360 13.71 19.71 -22.59
CA GLN A 360 13.12 18.85 -23.61
C GLN A 360 12.51 17.60 -22.97
N ASP A 361 13.26 16.93 -22.11
CA ASP A 361 12.82 15.70 -21.44
C ASP A 361 11.63 16.00 -20.52
N ALA A 362 11.63 17.12 -19.79
CA ALA A 362 10.51 17.53 -18.93
C ALA A 362 9.22 17.71 -19.72
N ARG A 363 9.29 18.31 -20.90
CA ARG A 363 8.16 18.46 -21.82
C ARG A 363 7.65 17.13 -22.35
N GLN A 364 8.57 16.23 -22.72
CA GLN A 364 8.20 14.90 -23.21
C GLN A 364 7.54 14.05 -22.13
N LEU A 365 8.01 14.15 -20.88
CA LEU A 365 7.47 13.44 -19.73
C LEU A 365 6.24 14.13 -19.12
N GLY A 366 5.89 15.34 -19.55
CA GLY A 366 4.79 16.13 -18.98
C GLY A 366 5.06 16.62 -17.55
N MET A 367 6.32 16.67 -17.12
CA MET A 367 6.75 17.05 -15.78
C MET A 367 6.83 18.57 -15.64
N LYS A 368 5.67 19.22 -15.45
CA LYS A 368 5.54 20.68 -15.44
C LYS A 368 6.46 21.40 -14.44
N LEU A 369 6.68 20.82 -13.26
CA LEU A 369 7.55 21.44 -12.24
C LEU A 369 9.00 21.46 -12.70
N GLU A 370 9.49 20.36 -13.26
CA GLU A 370 10.87 20.30 -13.78
C GLU A 370 11.03 21.11 -15.07
N GLU A 371 9.98 21.19 -15.90
CA GLU A 371 9.96 22.12 -17.02
C GLU A 371 10.14 23.56 -16.53
N ALA A 372 9.42 23.96 -15.48
CA ALA A 372 9.56 25.30 -14.89
C ALA A 372 10.99 25.52 -14.36
N ASN A 373 11.57 24.56 -13.64
CA ASN A 373 12.93 24.66 -13.12
C ASN A 373 13.97 24.81 -14.24
N ALA A 374 13.86 24.04 -15.32
CA ALA A 374 14.75 24.16 -16.47
C ALA A 374 14.61 25.51 -17.21
N LEU A 375 13.39 26.05 -17.30
CA LEU A 375 13.13 27.38 -17.87
C LEU A 375 13.78 28.49 -17.03
N ASP A 376 13.65 28.44 -15.71
CA ASP A 376 14.26 29.41 -14.79
C ASP A 376 15.79 29.40 -14.87
N ASN A 377 16.38 28.20 -14.82
CA ASN A 377 17.80 27.97 -14.99
C ASN A 377 18.35 28.51 -16.33
N LEU A 378 17.60 28.35 -17.42
CA LEU A 378 17.95 28.93 -18.72
C LEU A 378 17.83 30.44 -18.73
N ALA A 379 16.82 31.01 -18.07
CA ALA A 379 16.65 32.45 -17.95
C ALA A 379 17.86 33.08 -17.23
N GLU A 380 18.23 32.52 -16.08
CA GLU A 380 19.41 32.96 -15.31
C GLU A 380 20.70 32.83 -16.14
N LEU A 381 20.89 31.69 -16.83
CA LEU A 381 22.04 31.48 -17.68
C LEU A 381 22.16 32.54 -18.79
N TYR A 382 21.05 32.86 -19.47
CA TYR A 382 21.06 33.86 -20.53
C TYR A 382 21.22 35.30 -20.01
N ASP A 383 20.75 35.59 -18.80
CA ASP A 383 20.97 36.88 -18.13
C ASP A 383 22.46 37.10 -17.84
N VAL A 384 23.13 36.10 -17.25
CA VAL A 384 24.59 36.13 -16.99
C VAL A 384 25.40 36.27 -18.29
N LEU A 385 24.91 35.71 -19.39
CA LEU A 385 25.52 35.85 -20.72
C LEU A 385 25.20 37.18 -21.42
N GLY A 386 24.41 38.07 -20.82
CA GLY A 386 23.99 39.36 -21.38
C GLY A 386 23.00 39.24 -22.54
N GLN A 387 22.35 38.08 -22.72
CA GLN A 387 21.36 37.83 -23.76
C GLN A 387 19.94 38.11 -23.24
N ASN A 388 19.70 39.36 -22.83
CA ASN A 388 18.52 39.81 -22.10
C ASN A 388 17.19 39.42 -22.76
N GLN A 389 17.11 39.44 -24.10
CA GLN A 389 15.89 39.04 -24.81
C GLN A 389 15.56 37.56 -24.58
N LYS A 390 16.55 36.67 -24.65
CA LYS A 390 16.33 35.24 -24.40
C LYS A 390 16.00 34.98 -22.94
N ALA A 391 16.71 35.64 -22.03
CA ALA A 391 16.42 35.54 -20.59
C ALA A 391 14.96 35.92 -20.30
N TYR A 392 14.48 37.03 -20.89
CA TYR A 392 13.09 37.45 -20.79
C TYR A 392 12.11 36.43 -21.38
N ASP A 393 12.40 35.87 -22.55
CA ASP A 393 11.52 34.88 -23.20
C ASP A 393 11.38 33.59 -22.38
N TYR A 394 12.46 33.13 -21.74
CA TYR A 394 12.43 31.97 -20.83
C TYR A 394 11.72 32.29 -19.52
N MET A 395 12.01 33.44 -18.91
CA MET A 395 11.35 33.90 -17.69
C MET A 395 9.83 34.05 -17.88
N ARG A 396 9.39 34.54 -19.05
CA ARG A 396 7.97 34.63 -19.39
C ARG A 396 7.30 33.25 -19.44
N GLN A 397 7.96 32.25 -20.04
CA GLN A 397 7.45 30.87 -20.07
C GLN A 397 7.39 30.28 -18.66
N PHE A 398 8.44 30.47 -17.85
CA PHE A 398 8.49 30.04 -16.46
C PHE A 398 7.30 30.58 -15.65
N LEU A 399 7.05 31.89 -15.70
CA LEU A 399 5.96 32.52 -14.95
C LEU A 399 4.58 32.00 -15.39
N ALA A 400 4.34 31.85 -16.70
CA ALA A 400 3.08 31.30 -17.21
C ALA A 400 2.84 29.85 -16.75
N LEU A 401 3.90 29.04 -16.73
CA LEU A 401 3.81 27.65 -16.27
C LEU A 401 3.60 27.57 -14.75
N ARG A 402 4.32 28.39 -13.97
CA ARG A 402 4.15 28.53 -12.51
C ARG A 402 2.72 28.93 -12.13
N GLU A 403 2.13 29.87 -12.86
CA GLU A 403 0.72 30.26 -12.65
C GLU A 403 -0.23 29.08 -12.89
N THR A 404 0.01 28.31 -13.95
CA THR A 404 -0.78 27.11 -14.26
C THR A 404 -0.68 26.07 -13.14
N ILE A 405 0.54 25.77 -12.68
CA ILE A 405 0.78 24.82 -11.58
C ILE A 405 0.05 25.26 -10.31
N LEU A 406 0.19 26.53 -9.92
CA LEU A 406 -0.44 27.07 -8.70
C LEU A 406 -1.97 27.00 -8.76
N ASN A 407 -2.56 27.25 -9.93
CA ASN A 407 -4.01 27.15 -10.12
C ASN A 407 -4.50 25.69 -10.02
N GLU A 408 -3.75 24.74 -10.57
CA GLU A 408 -4.05 23.30 -10.45
C GLU A 408 -3.95 22.83 -8.99
N GLU A 409 -2.92 23.24 -8.26
CA GLU A 409 -2.74 22.91 -6.84
C GLU A 409 -3.88 23.46 -5.97
N ARG A 410 -4.30 24.71 -6.20
CA ARG A 410 -5.45 25.30 -5.51
C ARG A 410 -6.73 24.53 -5.81
N GLY A 411 -6.94 24.12 -7.07
CA GLY A 411 -8.07 23.30 -7.46
C GLY A 411 -8.10 21.96 -6.71
N LYS A 412 -6.96 21.27 -6.61
CA LYS A 412 -6.84 20.02 -5.84
C LYS A 412 -7.11 20.21 -4.36
N ALA A 413 -6.53 21.24 -3.74
CA ALA A 413 -6.75 21.52 -2.32
C ALA A 413 -8.23 21.79 -1.99
N VAL A 414 -8.95 22.48 -2.88
CA VAL A 414 -10.40 22.70 -2.75
C VAL A 414 -11.17 21.38 -2.89
N ALA A 415 -10.79 20.53 -3.84
CA ALA A 415 -11.42 19.22 -4.02
C ALA A 415 -11.21 18.30 -2.81
N GLU A 416 -9.98 18.21 -2.29
CA GLU A 416 -9.65 17.45 -1.07
C GLU A 416 -10.44 17.96 0.15
N MET A 417 -10.54 19.29 0.30
CA MET A 417 -11.33 19.89 1.37
C MET A 417 -12.81 19.53 1.26
N GLN A 418 -13.36 19.54 0.04
CA GLN A 418 -14.75 19.15 -0.22
C GLN A 418 -14.99 17.67 0.06
N GLU A 419 -14.05 16.80 -0.33
CA GLU A 419 -14.12 15.36 -0.07
C GLU A 419 -14.07 15.07 1.43
N LYS A 420 -13.16 15.73 2.16
CA LYS A 420 -13.07 15.62 3.62
C LYS A 420 -14.35 16.09 4.30
N TYR A 421 -14.92 17.21 3.84
CA TYR A 421 -16.20 17.70 4.33
C TYR A 421 -17.32 16.68 4.08
N ASN A 422 -17.45 16.18 2.86
CA ASN A 422 -18.47 15.18 2.50
C ASN A 422 -18.32 13.89 3.31
N THR A 423 -17.09 13.43 3.53
CA THR A 423 -16.78 12.24 4.33
C THR A 423 -17.22 12.41 5.78
N VAL A 424 -16.91 13.57 6.39
CA VAL A 424 -17.34 13.87 7.77
C VAL A 424 -18.87 13.91 7.86
N VAL A 425 -19.54 14.52 6.89
CA VAL A 425 -21.01 14.56 6.84
C VAL A 425 -21.60 13.15 6.74
N GLN A 426 -21.07 12.32 5.83
CA GLN A 426 -21.50 10.92 5.69
C GLN A 426 -21.26 10.10 6.97
N GLN A 427 -20.10 10.28 7.62
CA GLN A 427 -19.81 9.60 8.89
C GLN A 427 -20.79 10.01 10.00
N GLN A 428 -21.16 11.29 10.06
CA GLN A 428 -22.17 11.76 11.00
C GLN A 428 -23.55 11.15 10.71
N GLU A 429 -23.93 11.05 9.44
CA GLU A 429 -25.20 10.43 9.03
C GLU A 429 -25.23 8.94 9.36
N ILE A 430 -24.15 8.19 9.11
CA ILE A 430 -24.03 6.78 9.49
C ILE A 430 -24.13 6.62 11.01
N ALA A 431 -23.39 7.44 11.77
CA ALA A 431 -23.43 7.39 13.24
C ALA A 431 -24.84 7.70 13.79
N GLN A 432 -25.59 8.62 13.15
CA GLN A 432 -26.98 8.89 13.50
C GLN A 432 -27.88 7.68 13.21
N LEU A 433 -27.75 7.06 12.03
CA LEU A 433 -28.52 5.87 11.66
C LEU A 433 -28.22 4.68 12.58
N GLU A 434 -26.95 4.48 12.96
CA GLU A 434 -26.55 3.45 13.93
C GLU A 434 -27.19 3.68 15.31
N ALA A 435 -27.18 4.94 15.78
CA ALA A 435 -27.83 5.30 17.03
C ALA A 435 -29.36 5.09 16.98
N GLU A 436 -30.00 5.42 15.86
CA GLU A 436 -31.43 5.20 15.65
C GLU A 436 -31.78 3.71 15.62
N ASN A 437 -30.99 2.89 14.91
CA ASN A 437 -31.17 1.45 14.85
C ASN A 437 -31.00 0.80 16.23
N ALA A 438 -30.01 1.24 17.03
CA ALA A 438 -29.81 0.76 18.38
C ALA A 438 -31.01 1.04 19.30
N LEU A 439 -31.59 2.24 19.23
CA LEU A 439 -32.81 2.61 19.96
C LEU A 439 -34.00 1.73 19.54
N LYS A 440 -34.14 1.46 18.25
CA LYS A 440 -35.22 0.63 17.69
C LYS A 440 -35.08 -0.84 18.10
N ASP A 441 -33.87 -1.35 18.16
CA ASP A 441 -33.55 -2.69 18.68
C ASP A 441 -33.88 -2.81 20.18
N GLU A 442 -33.61 -1.75 20.95
CA GLU A 442 -33.99 -1.70 22.37
C GLU A 442 -35.51 -1.66 22.55
N GLU A 443 -36.23 -0.86 21.76
CA GLU A 443 -37.69 -0.79 21.80
C GLU A 443 -38.34 -2.12 21.43
N THR A 444 -37.85 -2.78 20.38
CA THR A 444 -38.34 -4.10 19.97
C THR A 444 -38.02 -5.19 20.99
N ARG A 445 -36.86 -5.15 21.65
CA ARG A 445 -36.56 -6.02 22.81
C ARG A 445 -37.54 -5.79 23.95
N HIS A 446 -37.79 -4.53 24.31
CA HIS A 446 -38.72 -4.19 25.39
C HIS A 446 -40.15 -4.66 25.07
N ARG A 447 -40.66 -4.42 23.84
CA ARG A 447 -41.97 -4.95 23.39
C ARG A 447 -42.03 -6.47 23.42
N THR A 448 -40.95 -7.15 23.02
CA THR A 448 -40.87 -8.62 23.04
C THR A 448 -40.90 -9.16 24.46
N GLN A 449 -40.18 -8.54 25.39
CA GLN A 449 -40.23 -8.88 26.82
C GLN A 449 -41.63 -8.69 27.39
N GLN A 450 -42.29 -7.56 27.10
CA GLN A 450 -43.68 -7.32 27.52
C GLN A 450 -44.65 -8.37 26.97
N ARG A 451 -44.55 -8.70 25.68
CA ARG A 451 -45.36 -9.75 25.05
C ARG A 451 -45.14 -11.11 25.72
N ASN A 452 -43.88 -11.49 25.94
CA ASN A 452 -43.54 -12.77 26.55
C ASN A 452 -44.01 -12.83 28.02
N ALA A 453 -43.86 -11.75 28.79
CA ALA A 453 -44.39 -11.66 30.15
C ALA A 453 -45.92 -11.80 30.15
N THR A 454 -46.61 -11.15 29.22
CA THR A 454 -48.07 -11.27 29.06
C THR A 454 -48.50 -12.71 28.76
N LEU A 455 -47.78 -13.41 27.87
CA LEU A 455 -48.04 -14.81 27.56
C LEU A 455 -47.79 -15.74 28.77
N ILE A 456 -46.71 -15.50 29.52
CA ILE A 456 -46.38 -16.28 30.73
C ILE A 456 -47.47 -16.07 31.80
N ILE A 457 -47.85 -14.83 32.08
CA ILE A 457 -48.90 -14.49 33.05
C ILE A 457 -50.23 -15.13 32.60
N GLY A 458 -50.59 -15.00 31.32
CA GLY A 458 -51.79 -15.64 30.77
C GLY A 458 -51.78 -17.16 30.94
N GLY A 459 -50.66 -17.81 30.65
CA GLY A 459 -50.47 -19.25 30.86
C GLY A 459 -50.61 -19.67 32.33
N LEU A 460 -50.02 -18.91 33.26
CA LEU A 460 -50.15 -19.14 34.70
C LEU A 460 -51.60 -19.02 35.17
N VAL A 461 -52.34 -18.02 34.69
CA VAL A 461 -53.76 -17.84 35.01
C VAL A 461 -54.60 -19.03 34.53
N VAL A 462 -54.35 -19.53 33.32
CA VAL A 462 -55.03 -20.73 32.78
C VAL A 462 -54.69 -21.96 33.63
N LEU A 463 -53.42 -22.19 33.96
CA LEU A 463 -53.01 -23.31 34.82
C LEU A 463 -53.65 -23.24 36.20
N LEU A 464 -53.68 -22.06 36.82
CA LEU A 464 -54.33 -21.84 38.11
C LEU A 464 -55.84 -22.13 38.03
N SER A 465 -56.49 -21.69 36.96
CA SER A 465 -57.93 -21.94 36.71
C SER A 465 -58.21 -23.44 36.57
N VAL A 466 -57.40 -24.16 35.78
CA VAL A 466 -57.50 -25.61 35.64
C VAL A 466 -57.28 -26.31 36.99
N PHE A 467 -56.26 -25.91 37.75
CA PHE A 467 -55.97 -26.45 39.07
C PHE A 467 -57.15 -26.25 40.03
N LEU A 468 -57.69 -25.03 40.10
CA LEU A 468 -58.86 -24.71 40.93
C LEU A 468 -60.09 -25.53 40.53
N ILE A 469 -60.38 -25.65 39.24
CA ILE A 469 -61.50 -26.47 38.74
C ILE A 469 -61.30 -27.95 39.11
N ARG A 470 -60.08 -28.46 38.96
CA ARG A 470 -59.76 -29.86 39.25
C ARG A 470 -59.87 -30.15 40.75
N ASN A 471 -59.37 -29.25 41.59
CA ASN A 471 -59.46 -29.34 43.04
C ASN A 471 -60.91 -29.25 43.51
N TYR A 472 -61.70 -28.32 42.93
CA TYR A 472 -63.14 -28.21 43.21
C TYR A 472 -63.90 -29.49 42.83
N ARG A 473 -63.66 -30.04 41.63
CA ARG A 473 -64.26 -31.32 41.20
C ARG A 473 -63.83 -32.48 42.09
N GLN A 474 -62.58 -32.50 42.55
CA GLN A 474 -62.08 -33.52 43.46
C GLN A 474 -62.75 -33.43 44.83
N GLN A 475 -62.93 -32.22 45.38
CA GLN A 475 -63.71 -32.02 46.61
C GLN A 475 -65.15 -32.48 46.47
N GLN A 476 -65.83 -32.16 45.35
CA GLN A 476 -67.18 -32.66 45.11
C GLN A 476 -67.24 -34.20 45.03
N ARG A 477 -66.25 -34.84 44.40
CA ARG A 477 -66.15 -36.31 44.39
C ARG A 477 -65.95 -36.89 45.79
N LEU A 478 -65.09 -36.29 46.61
CA LEU A 478 -64.87 -36.70 47.99
C LEU A 478 -66.16 -36.60 48.81
N GLN A 479 -66.89 -35.49 48.68
CA GLN A 479 -68.19 -35.31 49.34
C GLN A 479 -69.24 -36.33 48.85
N ALA A 480 -69.29 -36.61 47.55
CA ALA A 480 -70.20 -37.61 46.99
C ALA A 480 -69.88 -39.03 47.47
N VAL A 481 -68.60 -39.39 47.59
CA VAL A 481 -68.17 -40.69 48.15
C VAL A 481 -68.47 -40.79 49.64
N GLU A 482 -68.26 -39.71 50.42
CA GLU A 482 -68.66 -39.68 51.83
C GLU A 482 -70.18 -39.79 52.01
N PHE A 483 -70.96 -39.15 51.14
CA PHE A 483 -72.41 -39.27 51.11
C PHE A 483 -72.85 -40.70 50.81
N ALA A 484 -72.32 -41.31 49.74
CA ALA A 484 -72.62 -42.69 49.37
C ALA A 484 -72.24 -43.70 50.48
N ARG A 485 -71.08 -43.53 51.13
CA ARG A 485 -70.70 -44.36 52.30
C ARG A 485 -71.66 -44.22 53.47
N LYS A 486 -72.17 -43.00 53.73
CA LYS A 486 -73.18 -42.79 54.77
C LYS A 486 -74.49 -43.46 54.42
N GLU A 487 -74.87 -43.45 53.15
CA GLU A 487 -76.09 -44.08 52.64
C GLU A 487 -75.99 -45.61 52.66
N GLU A 488 -74.85 -46.21 52.25
CA GLU A 488 -74.56 -47.64 52.43
C GLU A 488 -74.54 -48.05 53.91
N ALA A 489 -73.95 -47.23 54.80
CA ALA A 489 -73.99 -47.48 56.24
C ALA A 489 -75.42 -47.38 56.81
N HIS A 490 -76.28 -46.55 56.21
CA HIS A 490 -77.69 -46.45 56.58
C HIS A 490 -78.47 -47.67 56.10
N GLN A 491 -78.27 -48.10 54.84
CA GLN A 491 -78.90 -49.29 54.28
C GLN A 491 -78.41 -50.59 54.94
N SER A 492 -77.14 -50.69 55.32
CA SER A 492 -76.60 -51.82 56.09
C SER A 492 -77.20 -51.90 57.50
N LYS A 493 -77.51 -50.75 58.11
CA LYS A 493 -78.27 -50.70 59.38
C LYS A 493 -79.73 -51.10 59.20
N GLU A 494 -80.39 -50.68 58.12
CA GLU A 494 -81.78 -51.07 57.82
C GLU A 494 -81.92 -52.56 57.45
N THR A 495 -80.97 -53.14 56.73
CA THR A 495 -80.96 -54.59 56.43
C THR A 495 -80.64 -55.45 57.65
N GLN A 496 -79.84 -54.95 58.61
CA GLN A 496 -79.70 -55.59 59.93
C GLN A 496 -81.01 -55.52 60.75
N LEU A 497 -81.82 -54.46 60.59
CA LEU A 497 -83.10 -54.29 61.29
C LEU A 497 -84.26 -55.11 60.67
N LEU A 498 -84.15 -55.52 59.41
CA LEU A 498 -85.16 -56.34 58.70
C LEU A 498 -84.87 -57.84 58.73
N GLY A 499 -83.70 -58.28 59.21
CA GLY A 499 -83.35 -59.69 59.41
C GLY A 499 -83.74 -60.27 60.78
N ASP A 500 -84.31 -59.44 61.67
CA ASP A 500 -84.64 -59.78 63.07
C ASP A 500 -86.16 -59.78 63.35
N LYS A 501 -86.98 -60.03 62.32
CA LYS A 501 -88.42 -60.35 62.43
C LYS A 501 -88.73 -61.58 61.62
#